data_AF-A0A0X3X065-F1
#
_entry.id   AF-A0A0X3X065-F1
#
_cell.length_a   1.000
_cell.length_b   1.000
_cell.length_c   1.000
_cell.angle_alpha   90.00
_cell.angle_beta   90.00
_cell.angle_gamma   90.00
#
_symmetry.space_group_name_H-M   'P 1'
#
loop_
_entity.id
_entity.type
_entity.pdbx_description
1 polymer ?
#
loop_
_entity_poly.entity_id
_entity_poly.type
_entity_poly.pdbx_seq_one_letter_code
_entity_poly.pdbx_strand_id
1 'polypeptide(L)'
;MRRTITTVLLAAGVLLTLTSCGTDGGTRAEPKPSKSTAYKLNPADQWRQSINAAGITSWTDDASPSTDELMAMPKDWCTALKDGHSVQWLLGDGGLYPAGDDWGTTKSEAQKLVVLGAEAYCPKQTGRVKAELRKTGGY
;
A
#
# COMPACT_ATOMS: atom_id res chain seq x y z
N MET A 1 19.49 -40.03 26.26
CA MET A 1 20.53 -39.59 27.22
C MET A 1 20.97 -38.17 26.86
N ARG A 2 21.02 -37.28 27.87
CA ARG A 2 21.76 -35.99 27.97
C ARG A 2 21.31 -34.85 27.02
N ARG A 3 20.51 -33.87 27.52
CA ARG A 3 20.88 -32.60 28.25
C ARG A 3 21.47 -31.55 27.28
N THR A 4 21.10 -30.26 27.24
CA THR A 4 20.89 -29.22 28.30
C THR A 4 20.32 -27.96 27.61
N ILE A 5 19.13 -27.41 27.93
CA ILE A 5 18.79 -26.23 28.76
C ILE A 5 19.77 -25.02 28.72
N THR A 6 19.20 -23.80 28.62
CA THR A 6 19.35 -22.57 29.50
C THR A 6 19.76 -21.23 28.83
N THR A 7 18.78 -20.29 28.79
CA THR A 7 18.81 -18.82 29.17
C THR A 7 19.74 -17.82 28.42
N VAL A 8 19.47 -16.52 28.25
CA VAL A 8 19.12 -15.37 29.16
C VAL A 8 18.72 -14.20 28.20
N LEU A 9 17.59 -13.49 28.29
CA LEU A 9 17.21 -12.34 29.16
C LEU A 9 18.04 -11.04 28.95
N LEU A 10 17.39 -9.88 29.21
CA LEU A 10 17.84 -8.45 29.19
C LEU A 10 17.68 -7.67 27.86
N ALA A 11 17.25 -6.40 27.82
CA ALA A 11 16.66 -5.48 28.79
C ALA A 11 16.29 -4.14 28.07
N ALA A 12 15.39 -3.36 28.68
CA ALA A 12 15.24 -1.90 28.61
C ALA A 12 14.94 -1.24 27.24
N GLY A 13 13.90 -0.42 27.05
CA GLY A 13 13.28 0.52 27.98
C GLY A 13 13.82 1.93 27.74
N VAL A 14 13.25 2.66 26.77
CA VAL A 14 13.42 4.12 26.65
C VAL A 14 12.09 4.74 26.24
N LEU A 15 11.40 5.31 27.24
CA LEU A 15 10.32 6.28 27.08
C LEU A 15 10.93 7.64 26.79
N LEU A 16 10.70 8.19 25.61
CA LEU A 16 10.97 9.59 25.30
C LEU A 16 9.68 10.39 25.48
N THR A 17 9.55 10.98 26.66
CA THR A 17 8.55 12.01 26.97
C THR A 17 8.95 13.31 26.29
N LEU A 18 8.22 13.72 25.26
CA LEU A 18 8.33 15.05 24.68
C LEU A 18 7.39 15.99 25.44
N THR A 19 7.93 16.69 26.44
CA THR A 19 7.33 17.89 27.00
C THR A 19 7.70 19.06 26.09
N SER A 20 6.75 19.54 25.29
CA SER A 20 6.86 20.86 24.64
C SER A 20 5.81 21.77 25.28
N CYS A 21 6.29 22.56 26.23
CA CYS A 21 5.61 23.70 26.79
C CYS A 21 5.92 24.89 25.85
N GLY A 22 4.89 25.45 25.23
CA GLY A 22 4.98 26.65 24.43
C GLY A 22 3.84 27.57 24.83
N THR A 23 4.17 28.60 25.59
CA THR A 23 3.26 29.62 26.12
C THR A 23 3.32 30.88 25.26
N ASP A 24 2.14 31.50 25.12
CA ASP A 24 1.84 32.90 24.82
C ASP A 24 1.79 33.43 23.38
N GLY A 25 0.71 34.19 23.15
CA GLY A 25 0.73 35.39 22.31
C GLY A 25 0.01 35.32 20.97
N GLY A 26 -1.24 35.77 20.93
CA GLY A 26 -1.77 36.46 19.75
C GLY A 26 -3.06 35.89 19.18
N THR A 27 -4.20 36.40 19.64
CA THR A 27 -5.46 36.38 18.89
C THR A 27 -5.31 37.11 17.56
N ARG A 28 -5.01 36.36 16.50
CA ARG A 28 -5.30 36.76 15.13
C ARG A 28 -6.27 35.74 14.58
N ALA A 29 -7.50 36.16 14.33
CA ALA A 29 -8.51 35.33 13.68
C ALA A 29 -8.00 34.96 12.29
N GLU A 30 -7.43 33.76 12.17
CA GLU A 30 -7.08 33.17 10.88
C GLU A 30 -8.38 32.92 10.11
N PRO A 31 -8.44 33.24 8.80
CA PRO A 31 -9.56 32.83 7.98
C PRO A 31 -9.64 31.31 8.04
N LYS A 32 -10.77 30.78 8.55
CA LYS A 32 -11.06 29.35 8.56
C LYS A 32 -10.73 28.81 7.18
N PRO A 33 -9.90 27.75 7.04
CA PRO A 33 -9.68 27.14 5.75
C PRO A 33 -11.05 26.75 5.24
N SER A 34 -11.45 27.42 4.14
CA SER A 34 -12.65 27.07 3.41
C SER A 34 -12.54 25.57 3.16
N LYS A 35 -13.51 24.81 3.65
CA LYS A 35 -13.60 23.38 3.36
C LYS A 35 -13.77 23.30 1.85
N SER A 36 -12.65 23.25 1.14
CA SER A 36 -12.61 22.71 -0.21
C SER A 36 -13.33 21.40 -0.06
N THR A 37 -14.52 21.31 -0.67
CA THR A 37 -15.17 20.05 -0.97
C THR A 37 -14.17 19.32 -1.85
N ALA A 38 -13.18 18.68 -1.22
CA ALA A 38 -12.31 17.71 -1.83
C ALA A 38 -13.28 16.68 -2.36
N TYR A 39 -13.55 16.78 -3.66
CA TYR A 39 -14.41 15.87 -4.37
C TYR A 39 -13.78 14.50 -4.12
N LYS A 40 -14.37 13.73 -3.20
CA LYS A 40 -13.84 12.44 -2.82
C LYS A 40 -14.23 11.52 -3.94
N LEU A 41 -13.32 11.37 -4.91
CA LEU A 41 -13.45 10.40 -5.99
C LEU A 41 -13.86 9.06 -5.38
N ASN A 42 -14.79 8.38 -6.05
CA ASN A 42 -15.07 7.01 -5.68
C ASN A 42 -13.82 6.13 -5.94
N PRO A 43 -13.65 5.00 -5.24
CA PRO A 43 -12.45 4.16 -5.37
C PRO A 43 -12.15 3.71 -6.81
N ALA A 44 -13.18 3.46 -7.62
CA ALA A 44 -13.04 3.05 -9.01
C ALA A 44 -12.43 4.17 -9.88
N ASP A 45 -12.90 5.40 -9.71
CA ASP A 45 -12.39 6.56 -10.44
C ASP A 45 -10.97 6.91 -10.00
N GLN A 46 -10.68 6.81 -8.70
CA GLN A 46 -9.34 6.99 -8.17
C GLN A 46 -8.38 5.94 -8.76
N TRP A 47 -8.77 4.68 -8.76
CA TRP A 47 -7.97 3.59 -9.33
C TRP A 47 -7.68 3.79 -10.83
N ARG A 48 -8.71 4.11 -11.62
CA ARG A 48 -8.55 4.37 -13.05
C ARG A 48 -7.59 5.53 -13.33
N GLN A 49 -7.71 6.63 -12.58
CA GLN A 49 -6.78 7.76 -12.71
C GLN A 49 -5.35 7.37 -12.29
N SER A 50 -5.20 6.58 -11.23
CA SER A 50 -3.91 6.11 -10.75
C SER A 50 -3.21 5.18 -11.75
N ILE A 51 -3.92 4.27 -12.42
CA ILE A 51 -3.34 3.43 -13.47
C ILE A 51 -2.82 4.30 -14.62
N ASN A 52 -3.65 5.20 -15.13
CA ASN A 52 -3.29 6.08 -16.25
C ASN A 52 -2.07 6.94 -15.91
N ALA A 53 -1.97 7.40 -14.66
CA ALA A 53 -0.83 8.17 -14.17
C ALA A 53 0.40 7.31 -13.80
N ALA A 54 0.24 5.99 -13.63
CA ALA A 54 1.32 5.11 -13.21
C ALA A 54 2.39 4.94 -14.30
N GLY A 55 2.03 5.18 -15.56
CA GLY A 55 2.96 5.09 -16.69
C GLY A 55 3.57 3.69 -16.81
N ILE A 56 2.73 2.65 -16.80
CA ILE A 56 3.17 1.27 -16.97
C ILE A 56 3.72 1.10 -18.39
N THR A 57 5.00 0.73 -18.51
CA THR A 57 5.70 0.61 -19.79
C THR A 57 5.90 -0.83 -20.24
N SER A 58 5.68 -1.79 -19.35
CA SER A 58 5.81 -3.22 -19.66
C SER A 58 4.63 -3.84 -20.39
N TRP A 59 3.48 -3.15 -20.41
CA TRP A 59 2.36 -3.55 -21.24
C TRP A 59 2.70 -3.31 -22.71
N THR A 60 2.96 -4.38 -23.44
CA THR A 60 2.98 -4.37 -24.91
C THR A 60 1.54 -4.47 -25.42
N ASP A 61 1.28 -3.98 -26.63
CA ASP A 61 -0.08 -3.95 -27.20
C ASP A 61 -0.78 -5.32 -27.20
N ASP A 62 0.00 -6.42 -27.31
CA ASP A 62 -0.53 -7.79 -27.39
C ASP A 62 -0.74 -8.46 -26.02
N ALA A 63 -0.21 -7.89 -24.93
CA ALA A 63 -0.27 -8.46 -23.58
C ALA A 63 -0.89 -7.50 -22.55
N SER A 64 -1.36 -6.33 -22.99
CA SER A 64 -1.97 -5.34 -22.10
C SER A 64 -3.33 -5.85 -21.59
N PRO A 65 -3.56 -5.85 -20.26
CA PRO A 65 -4.85 -6.19 -19.72
C PRO A 65 -5.94 -5.21 -20.15
N SER A 66 -7.15 -5.73 -20.34
CA SER A 66 -8.31 -4.87 -20.58
C SER A 66 -8.61 -4.00 -19.35
N THR A 67 -9.29 -2.88 -19.59
CA THR A 67 -9.73 -2.01 -18.50
C THR A 67 -10.62 -2.76 -17.51
N ASP A 68 -11.52 -3.62 -17.99
CA ASP A 68 -12.44 -4.37 -17.11
C ASP A 68 -11.69 -5.36 -16.21
N GLU A 69 -10.68 -6.04 -16.74
CA GLU A 69 -9.80 -6.92 -15.96
C GLU A 69 -9.07 -6.15 -14.86
N LEU A 70 -8.46 -5.01 -15.20
CA LEU A 70 -7.77 -4.15 -14.23
C LEU A 70 -8.70 -3.60 -13.15
N MET A 71 -9.96 -3.31 -13.49
CA MET A 71 -10.92 -2.71 -12.57
C MET A 71 -11.45 -3.71 -11.53
N ALA A 72 -11.41 -5.02 -11.80
CA ALA A 72 -11.86 -6.05 -10.88
C ALA A 72 -10.88 -6.31 -9.72
N MET A 73 -9.58 -6.23 -10.01
CA MET A 73 -8.51 -6.73 -9.11
C MET A 73 -8.40 -6.03 -7.76
N PRO A 74 -8.48 -4.68 -7.66
CA PRO A 74 -8.23 -3.99 -6.39
C PRO A 74 -9.18 -4.39 -5.27
N LYS A 75 -10.40 -4.82 -5.60
CA LYS A 75 -11.37 -5.29 -4.61
C LYS A 75 -10.94 -6.63 -4.00
N ASP A 76 -10.40 -7.52 -4.82
CA ASP A 76 -9.94 -8.84 -4.38
C ASP A 76 -8.62 -8.71 -3.63
N TRP A 77 -7.70 -7.85 -4.09
CA TRP A 77 -6.49 -7.50 -3.33
C TRP A 77 -6.83 -6.91 -1.97
N CYS A 78 -7.79 -5.98 -1.92
CA CYS A 78 -8.26 -5.39 -0.67
C CYS A 78 -8.76 -6.45 0.31
N THR A 79 -9.53 -7.43 -0.18
CA THR A 79 -10.03 -8.55 0.62
C THR A 79 -8.86 -9.37 1.17
N ALA A 80 -7.99 -9.87 0.30
CA ALA A 80 -6.85 -10.68 0.72
C ALA A 80 -5.87 -9.92 1.64
N LEU A 81 -5.64 -8.63 1.41
CA LEU A 81 -4.84 -7.79 2.31
C LEU A 81 -5.51 -7.68 3.69
N LYS A 82 -6.83 -7.55 3.78
CA LYS A 82 -7.53 -7.53 5.07
C LYS A 82 -7.44 -8.88 5.79
N ASP A 83 -7.38 -9.97 5.04
CA ASP A 83 -7.21 -11.33 5.57
C ASP A 83 -5.77 -11.65 5.98
N GLY A 84 -4.84 -10.69 5.79
CA GLY A 84 -3.46 -10.79 6.26
C GLY A 84 -2.48 -11.32 5.22
N HIS A 85 -2.91 -11.53 3.97
CA HIS A 85 -2.02 -11.94 2.89
C HIS A 85 -1.00 -10.84 2.54
N SER A 86 0.16 -11.28 2.09
CA SER A 86 1.28 -10.43 1.66
C SER A 86 1.15 -10.03 0.19
N VAL A 87 1.84 -8.97 -0.24
CA VAL A 87 1.91 -8.58 -1.65
C VAL A 87 2.54 -9.68 -2.49
N GLN A 88 3.54 -10.38 -1.96
CA GLN A 88 4.12 -11.54 -2.64
C GLN A 88 3.09 -12.66 -2.86
N TRP A 89 2.22 -12.91 -1.87
CA TRP A 89 1.15 -13.90 -2.03
C TRP A 89 0.15 -13.45 -3.10
N LEU A 90 -0.28 -12.17 -3.10
CA LEU A 90 -1.20 -11.65 -4.12
C LEU A 90 -0.69 -11.86 -5.55
N LEU A 91 0.59 -11.56 -5.78
CA LEU A 91 1.23 -11.56 -7.09
C LEU A 91 1.83 -12.92 -7.49
N GLY A 92 1.74 -13.92 -6.62
CA GLY A 92 2.26 -15.26 -6.84
C GLY A 92 1.21 -16.30 -6.48
N ASP A 93 1.34 -16.89 -5.29
CA ASP A 93 0.54 -18.04 -4.85
C ASP A 93 -0.99 -17.83 -4.86
N GLY A 94 -1.44 -16.59 -4.67
CA GLY A 94 -2.85 -16.22 -4.68
C GLY A 94 -3.43 -16.02 -6.08
N GLY A 95 -2.58 -15.88 -7.11
CA GLY A 95 -3.01 -15.71 -8.50
C GLY A 95 -3.91 -14.49 -8.74
N LEU A 96 -3.89 -13.49 -7.85
CA LEU A 96 -4.77 -12.33 -7.93
C LEU A 96 -4.26 -11.24 -8.87
N TYR A 97 -3.10 -11.46 -9.49
CA TYR A 97 -2.61 -10.71 -10.63
C TYR A 97 -1.83 -11.67 -11.52
N PRO A 98 -2.11 -11.72 -12.84
CA PRO A 98 -1.26 -12.39 -13.81
C PRO A 98 0.05 -11.59 -13.95
N ALA A 99 0.92 -11.67 -12.94
CA ALA A 99 2.26 -11.08 -13.01
C ALA A 99 3.13 -11.94 -13.93
N GLY A 100 3.93 -11.31 -14.81
CA GLY A 100 4.84 -12.04 -15.70
C GLY A 100 4.23 -12.39 -17.05
N ASP A 101 4.43 -13.63 -17.52
CA ASP A 101 4.30 -14.04 -18.93
C ASP A 101 2.90 -13.82 -19.55
N ASP A 102 1.84 -13.74 -18.74
CA ASP A 102 0.47 -13.56 -19.24
C ASP A 102 0.19 -12.11 -19.67
N TRP A 103 0.63 -11.11 -18.88
CA TRP A 103 0.36 -9.69 -19.14
C TRP A 103 1.63 -8.85 -19.38
N GLY A 104 2.78 -9.50 -19.44
CA GLY A 104 4.09 -8.87 -19.60
C GLY A 104 4.49 -7.92 -18.46
N THR A 105 3.66 -7.76 -17.42
CA THR A 105 3.87 -6.73 -16.41
C THR A 105 5.10 -7.05 -15.58
N THR A 106 6.05 -6.12 -15.50
CA THR A 106 7.23 -6.33 -14.65
C THR A 106 6.83 -6.43 -13.18
N LYS A 107 7.60 -7.19 -12.40
CA LYS A 107 7.37 -7.35 -10.96
C LYS A 107 7.27 -6.00 -10.24
N SER A 108 8.12 -5.04 -10.59
CA SER A 108 8.13 -3.70 -9.99
C SER A 108 6.82 -2.94 -10.27
N GLU A 109 6.33 -3.00 -11.51
CA GLU A 109 5.09 -2.35 -11.90
C GLU A 109 3.86 -3.05 -11.30
N ALA A 110 3.86 -4.38 -11.22
CA ALA A 110 2.82 -5.14 -10.52
C ALA A 110 2.75 -4.74 -9.03
N GLN A 111 3.90 -4.59 -8.36
CA GLN A 111 3.95 -4.11 -6.97
C GLN A 111 3.43 -2.67 -6.84
N LYS A 112 3.77 -1.80 -7.80
CA LYS A 112 3.24 -0.42 -7.87
C LYS A 112 1.71 -0.41 -8.03
N LEU A 113 1.16 -1.27 -8.89
CA LEU A 113 -0.28 -1.42 -9.08
C LEU A 113 -0.98 -1.86 -7.78
N VAL A 114 -0.39 -2.80 -7.02
CA VAL A 114 -0.95 -3.20 -5.71
C VAL A 114 -0.96 -2.04 -4.73
N VAL A 115 0.08 -1.19 -4.69
CA VAL A 115 0.10 0.01 -3.83
C VAL A 115 -1.03 0.97 -4.20
N LEU A 116 -1.18 1.27 -5.49
CA LEU A 116 -2.21 2.18 -6.01
C LEU A 116 -3.63 1.63 -5.79
N GLY A 117 -3.83 0.32 -5.99
CA GLY A 117 -5.09 -0.37 -5.71
C GLY A 117 -5.41 -0.35 -4.22
N ALA A 118 -4.41 -0.52 -3.36
CA ALA A 118 -4.58 -0.42 -1.91
C ALA A 118 -4.93 1.01 -1.47
N GLU A 119 -4.30 2.04 -2.05
CA GLU A 119 -4.65 3.45 -1.79
C GLU A 119 -6.10 3.77 -2.15
N ALA A 120 -6.60 3.22 -3.24
CA ALA A 120 -7.97 3.42 -3.68
C ALA A 120 -9.00 2.61 -2.87
N TYR A 121 -8.77 1.31 -2.63
CA TYR A 121 -9.78 0.40 -2.09
C TYR A 121 -9.58 -0.04 -0.64
N CYS A 122 -8.36 0.00 -0.11
CA CYS A 122 -8.06 -0.32 1.29
C CYS A 122 -7.00 0.61 1.90
N PRO A 123 -7.27 1.93 2.01
CA PRO A 123 -6.26 2.91 2.45
C PRO A 123 -5.66 2.61 3.83
N LYS A 124 -6.38 1.87 4.68
CA LYS A 124 -5.88 1.40 5.99
C LYS A 124 -4.74 0.37 5.88
N GLN A 125 -4.66 -0.37 4.77
CA GLN A 125 -3.63 -1.38 4.52
C GLN A 125 -2.44 -0.83 3.74
N THR A 126 -2.55 0.33 3.08
CA THR A 126 -1.46 0.94 2.28
C THR A 126 -0.15 1.05 3.05
N GLY A 127 -0.20 1.46 4.31
CA GLY A 127 1.00 1.58 5.15
C GLY A 127 1.72 0.23 5.33
N ARG A 128 0.96 -0.84 5.52
CA ARG A 128 1.48 -2.21 5.62
C ARG A 128 2.08 -2.68 4.30
N VAL A 129 1.35 -2.47 3.19
CA VAL A 129 1.80 -2.83 1.83
C VAL A 129 3.14 -2.16 1.51
N LYS A 130 3.24 -0.83 1.69
CA LYS A 130 4.50 -0.10 1.45
C LYS A 130 5.63 -0.57 2.37
N ALA A 131 5.34 -0.85 3.64
CA ALA A 131 6.35 -1.34 4.58
C ALA A 131 6.86 -2.74 4.20
N GLU A 132 5.98 -3.62 3.71
CA GLU A 132 6.35 -4.94 3.21
C GLU A 132 7.24 -4.83 1.97
N LEU A 133 6.86 -4.03 0.98
CA LEU A 133 7.63 -3.86 -0.24
C LEU A 133 9.02 -3.28 0.00
N ARG A 134 9.15 -2.31 0.92
CA ARG A 134 10.48 -1.80 1.32
C ARG A 134 11.37 -2.87 1.94
N LYS A 135 10.80 -3.80 2.71
CA LYS A 135 11.56 -4.89 3.33
C LYS A 135 12.04 -5.91 2.29
N THR A 136 11.31 -6.09 1.20
CA THR A 136 11.61 -7.06 0.15
C THR A 136 12.32 -6.46 -1.07
N GLY A 137 12.63 -5.16 -1.04
CA GLY A 137 13.29 -4.44 -2.13
C GLY A 137 12.39 -4.12 -3.32
N GLY A 138 11.07 -4.18 -3.14
CA GLY A 138 10.08 -3.89 -4.18
C GLY A 138 9.57 -2.45 -4.21
N TYR A 139 9.99 -1.59 -3.26
CA TYR A 139 9.59 -0.18 -3.18
C TYR A 139 10.63 0.67 -2.47
#